data_AF-A0A483ZBK4-F1
#
_entry.id   AF-A0A483ZBK4-F1
#
_cell.length_a   1.000
_cell.length_b   1.000
_cell.length_c   1.000
_cell.angle_alpha   90.00
_cell.angle_beta   90.00
_cell.angle_gamma   90.00
#
_symmetry.space_group_name_H-M   'P 1'
#
loop_
_entity.id
_entity.type
_entity.pdbx_description
1 polymer ?
#
loop_
_entity_poly.entity_id
_entity_poly.type
_entity_poly.pdbx_seq_one_letter_code
_entity_poly.pdbx_strand_id
1 'polypeptide(L)'
;MGHYDIHQVCLNGHQVTANYSSSPEFRRDFCATCGEKTITRCPSCNHHIPGEYQVSGAFYVGTTDTPEYCEHCGAAFPWTEKKSKLISSSLKASSVSNDYFGLVKKICSRFHLVANQLKTRHSNRES
;
A
#
# COMPACT_ATOMS: atom_id res chain seq x y z
N MET A 1 -24.38 20.85 14.88
CA MET A 1 -24.48 19.63 14.06
C MET A 1 -23.24 19.54 13.20
N GLY A 2 -22.66 18.36 13.04
CA GLY A 2 -21.52 18.16 12.13
C GLY A 2 -21.95 17.53 10.81
N HIS A 3 -21.05 17.48 9.86
CA HIS A 3 -21.26 16.87 8.54
C HIS A 3 -19.97 16.22 8.05
N TYR A 4 -20.09 15.23 7.17
CA TYR A 4 -18.94 14.66 6.47
C TYR A 4 -18.59 15.51 5.24
N ASP A 5 -17.31 15.80 5.07
CA ASP A 5 -16.78 16.26 3.78
C ASP A 5 -16.61 15.05 2.83
N ILE A 6 -15.98 15.27 1.69
CA ILE A 6 -15.74 14.29 0.64
C ILE A 6 -14.28 13.84 0.71
N HIS A 7 -14.09 12.53 0.66
CA HIS A 7 -12.77 11.90 0.58
C HIS A 7 -12.31 11.82 -0.87
N GLN A 8 -11.05 12.17 -1.14
CA GLN A 8 -10.36 11.87 -2.39
C GLN A 8 -9.29 10.82 -2.17
N VAL A 9 -9.39 9.70 -2.89
CA VAL A 9 -8.53 8.52 -2.74
C VAL A 9 -8.11 8.03 -4.11
N CYS A 10 -6.88 7.54 -4.27
CA CYS A 10 -6.45 6.94 -5.53
C CYS A 10 -6.96 5.52 -5.75
N LEU A 11 -6.99 5.03 -6.99
CA LEU A 11 -7.44 3.65 -7.29
C LEU A 11 -6.53 2.54 -6.69
N ASN A 12 -5.43 2.92 -6.03
CA ASN A 12 -4.58 2.03 -5.24
C ASN A 12 -4.80 2.18 -3.71
N GLY A 13 -5.65 3.11 -3.25
CA GLY A 13 -6.06 3.24 -1.85
C GLY A 13 -5.25 4.24 -1.02
N HIS A 14 -4.37 5.03 -1.64
CA HIS A 14 -3.73 6.15 -0.94
C HIS A 14 -4.71 7.32 -0.82
N GLN A 15 -4.95 7.76 0.42
CA GLN A 15 -5.65 9.00 0.69
C GLN A 15 -4.89 10.19 0.10
N VAL A 16 -5.62 11.08 -0.58
CA VAL A 16 -5.11 12.37 -1.07
C VAL A 16 -5.55 13.50 -0.17
N THR A 17 -6.85 13.55 0.15
CA THR A 17 -7.42 14.48 1.14
C THR A 17 -8.74 13.92 1.66
N ALA A 18 -9.04 14.13 2.93
CA ALA A 18 -10.35 13.84 3.52
C ALA A 18 -11.28 15.07 3.52
N ASN A 19 -10.77 16.22 3.08
CA ASN A 19 -11.43 17.52 3.09
C ASN A 19 -11.52 18.08 1.66
N TYR A 20 -12.06 17.30 0.71
CA TYR A 20 -12.04 17.68 -0.70
C TYR A 20 -12.81 18.98 -0.99
N SER A 21 -13.90 19.24 -0.28
CA SER A 21 -14.71 20.45 -0.47
C SER A 21 -14.16 21.61 0.34
N SER A 22 -13.79 21.37 1.61
CA SER A 22 -13.34 22.41 2.53
C SER A 22 -11.88 22.84 2.31
N SER A 23 -11.06 22.01 1.66
CA SER A 23 -9.64 22.30 1.40
C SER A 23 -9.24 21.99 -0.05
N PRO A 24 -9.75 22.78 -1.02
CA PRO A 24 -9.58 22.54 -2.45
C PRO A 24 -8.12 22.55 -2.93
N GLU A 25 -7.21 23.18 -2.20
CA GLU A 25 -5.78 23.29 -2.47
C GLU A 25 -5.02 21.97 -2.33
N PHE A 26 -5.57 20.99 -1.60
CA PHE A 26 -4.96 19.67 -1.44
C PHE A 26 -5.47 18.65 -2.47
N ARG A 27 -6.38 19.05 -3.36
CA ARG A 27 -6.93 18.17 -4.40
C ARG A 27 -5.87 17.84 -5.43
N ARG A 28 -5.88 16.59 -5.90
CA ARG A 28 -4.96 16.14 -6.97
C ARG A 28 -5.66 15.16 -7.89
N ASP A 29 -5.53 15.35 -9.20
CA ASP A 29 -6.10 14.43 -10.20
C ASP A 29 -5.41 13.06 -10.18
N PHE A 30 -4.13 13.04 -9.77
CA PHE A 30 -3.30 11.84 -9.66
C PHE A 30 -2.61 11.78 -8.30
N CYS A 31 -2.38 10.56 -7.82
CA CYS A 31 -1.72 10.30 -6.55
C CYS A 31 -0.24 10.69 -6.60
N ALA A 32 0.23 11.49 -5.64
CA ALA A 32 1.65 11.84 -5.54
C ALA A 32 2.55 10.64 -5.17
N THR A 33 2.00 9.60 -4.52
CA THR A 33 2.77 8.43 -4.07
C THR A 33 2.93 7.37 -5.15
N CYS A 34 1.92 7.17 -6.01
CA CYS A 34 1.90 6.05 -6.96
C CYS A 34 1.48 6.42 -8.39
N GLY A 35 1.14 7.68 -8.67
CA GLY A 35 0.74 8.16 -10.00
C GLY A 35 -0.66 7.75 -10.47
N GLU A 36 -1.38 6.93 -9.70
CA GLU A 36 -2.71 6.44 -10.07
C GLU A 36 -3.79 7.52 -9.99
N LYS A 37 -4.82 7.40 -10.84
CA LYS A 37 -5.96 8.33 -10.86
C LYS A 37 -6.68 8.37 -9.51
N THR A 38 -7.19 9.54 -9.14
CA THR A 38 -7.99 9.74 -7.93
C THR A 38 -9.49 9.75 -8.20
N ILE A 39 -10.25 9.32 -7.20
CA ILE A 39 -11.71 9.30 -7.22
C ILE A 39 -12.26 9.89 -5.92
N THR A 40 -13.45 10.47 -6.02
CA THR A 40 -14.22 11.00 -4.88
C THR A 40 -15.57 10.32 -4.72
N ARG A 41 -15.88 9.39 -5.64
CA ARG A 41 -17.18 8.72 -5.74
C ARG A 41 -16.96 7.23 -5.95
N CYS A 42 -17.86 6.43 -5.38
CA CYS A 42 -17.91 5.00 -5.60
C CYS A 42 -18.09 4.69 -7.09
N PRO A 43 -17.21 3.89 -7.72
CA PRO A 43 -17.37 3.52 -9.12
C PRO A 43 -18.65 2.74 -9.43
N SER A 44 -19.22 2.05 -8.42
CA SER A 44 -20.38 1.17 -8.60
C SER A 44 -21.73 1.88 -8.50
N CYS A 45 -21.89 2.79 -7.52
CA CYS A 45 -23.16 3.50 -7.29
C CYS A 45 -23.06 5.02 -7.45
N ASN A 46 -21.87 5.53 -7.73
CA ASN A 46 -21.58 6.95 -7.85
C ASN A 46 -21.89 7.76 -6.57
N HIS A 47 -22.04 7.16 -5.39
CA HIS A 47 -22.17 7.91 -4.13
C HIS A 47 -20.81 8.50 -3.70
N HIS A 48 -20.79 9.66 -3.04
CA HIS A 48 -19.52 10.24 -2.54
C HIS A 48 -18.86 9.32 -1.50
N ILE A 49 -17.54 9.33 -1.47
CA ILE A 49 -16.77 8.63 -0.44
C ILE A 49 -16.75 9.55 0.79
N PRO A 50 -17.21 9.09 1.98
CA PRO A 50 -17.24 9.93 3.17
C PRO A 50 -15.82 10.30 3.60
N GLY A 51 -15.59 11.61 3.71
CA GLY A 51 -14.33 12.21 4.16
C GLY A 51 -14.32 12.42 5.67
N GLU A 52 -13.68 13.48 6.10
CA GLU A 52 -13.58 13.83 7.52
C GLU A 52 -14.90 14.38 8.05
N TYR A 53 -15.23 14.03 9.30
CA TYR A 53 -16.39 14.60 9.99
C TYR A 53 -16.04 15.95 10.60
N GLN A 54 -16.67 17.01 10.11
CA GLN A 54 -16.43 18.38 10.53
C GLN A 54 -17.51 18.88 11.49
N VAL A 55 -17.09 19.53 12.56
CA VAL A 55 -17.97 20.21 13.53
C VAL A 55 -17.54 21.67 13.64
N SER A 56 -18.49 22.60 13.54
CA SER A 56 -18.21 24.03 13.64
C SER A 56 -17.43 24.38 14.91
N GLY A 57 -16.28 25.04 14.76
CA GLY A 57 -15.43 25.46 15.87
C GLY A 57 -14.51 24.37 16.43
N ALA A 58 -14.50 23.16 15.85
CA ALA A 58 -13.57 22.10 16.20
C ALA A 58 -12.71 21.71 14.99
N PHE A 59 -11.46 21.34 15.26
CA PHE A 59 -10.56 20.76 14.26
C PHE A 59 -10.17 19.35 14.73
N TYR A 60 -10.17 18.40 13.80
CA TYR A 60 -9.66 17.06 14.06
C TYR A 60 -8.17 17.01 13.74
N VAL A 61 -7.41 16.33 14.61
CA VAL A 61 -5.97 16.09 14.40
C VAL A 61 -5.77 14.58 14.36
N GLY A 62 -5.69 14.04 13.15
CA GLY A 62 -5.51 12.62 12.91
C GLY A 62 -5.61 12.30 11.43
N THR A 63 -5.66 11.01 11.11
CA THR A 63 -5.85 10.51 9.75
C THR A 63 -7.25 9.92 9.61
N THR A 64 -7.92 10.23 8.50
CA THR A 64 -9.19 9.59 8.15
C THR A 64 -8.90 8.34 7.33
N ASP A 65 -9.18 7.16 7.86
CA ASP A 65 -8.90 5.93 7.13
C ASP A 65 -9.72 5.83 5.83
N THR A 66 -9.11 5.22 4.81
CA THR A 66 -9.80 4.95 3.55
C THR A 66 -10.76 3.76 3.73
N PRO A 67 -12.07 3.91 3.44
CA PRO A 67 -13.03 2.82 3.62
C PRO A 67 -12.75 1.67 2.64
N GLU A 68 -12.93 0.43 3.10
CA GLU A 68 -12.76 -0.75 2.23
C GLU A 68 -14.01 -1.05 1.38
N TYR A 69 -15.19 -0.65 1.86
CA TYR A 69 -16.48 -0.89 1.21
C TYR A 69 -17.33 0.37 1.19
N CYS A 70 -18.17 0.52 0.17
CA CYS A 70 -19.10 1.62 0.08
C CYS A 70 -20.28 1.43 1.04
N GLU A 71 -20.50 2.38 1.95
CA GLU A 71 -21.63 2.34 2.90
C GLU A 71 -23.01 2.40 2.22
N HIS A 72 -23.10 2.93 1.00
CA HIS A 72 -24.36 3.08 0.28
C HIS A 72 -24.76 1.83 -0.53
N CYS A 73 -23.80 1.10 -1.11
CA CYS A 73 -24.11 -0.04 -1.99
C CYS A 73 -23.43 -1.36 -1.60
N GLY A 74 -22.55 -1.35 -0.60
CA GLY A 74 -21.82 -2.53 -0.13
C GLY A 74 -20.69 -3.00 -1.06
N ALA A 75 -20.51 -2.39 -2.24
CA ALA A 75 -19.44 -2.76 -3.16
C ALA A 75 -18.06 -2.49 -2.55
N ALA A 76 -17.13 -3.41 -2.77
CA ALA A 76 -15.72 -3.20 -2.44
C ALA A 76 -15.14 -2.09 -3.33
N PHE A 77 -14.29 -1.25 -2.76
CA PHE A 77 -13.55 -0.29 -3.57
C PHE A 77 -12.40 -0.96 -4.34
N PRO A 78 -11.90 -0.36 -5.45
CA PRO A 78 -10.86 -0.96 -6.28
C PRO A 78 -9.58 -1.35 -5.53
N TRP A 79 -9.20 -0.58 -4.50
CA TRP A 79 -8.03 -0.87 -3.67
C TRP A 79 -8.22 -2.09 -2.78
N THR A 80 -9.44 -2.34 -2.29
CA THR A 80 -9.79 -3.52 -1.48
C THR A 80 -9.65 -4.79 -2.30
N GLU A 81 -10.11 -4.77 -3.55
CA GLU A 81 -9.95 -5.89 -4.48
C GLU A 81 -8.48 -6.15 -4.82
N LYS A 82 -7.71 -5.09 -5.10
CA LYS A 82 -6.27 -5.19 -5.36
C LYS A 82 -5.54 -5.81 -4.17
N LYS A 83 -5.82 -5.35 -2.95
CA LYS A 83 -5.24 -5.89 -1.70
C LYS A 83 -5.56 -7.37 -1.55
N SER A 84 -6.82 -7.78 -1.75
CA SER A 84 -7.24 -9.18 -1.72
C SER A 84 -6.53 -10.04 -2.78
N LYS A 85 -6.38 -9.52 -4.01
CA LYS A 85 -5.67 -10.22 -5.09
C LYS A 85 -4.19 -10.41 -4.76
N LEU A 86 -3.53 -9.37 -4.24
CA LEU A 86 -2.12 -9.44 -3.79
C LEU A 86 -1.95 -10.51 -2.70
N ILE A 87 -2.80 -10.50 -1.67
CA ILE A 87 -2.80 -11.50 -0.61
C ILE A 87 -2.99 -12.91 -1.19
N SER A 88 -4.00 -13.10 -2.05
CA SER A 88 -4.26 -14.41 -2.66
C SER A 88 -3.11 -14.92 -3.53
N SER A 89 -2.42 -14.02 -4.24
CA SER A 89 -1.27 -14.35 -5.08
C SER A 89 -0.02 -14.68 -4.24
N SER A 90 0.17 -13.98 -3.12
CA SER A 90 1.26 -14.25 -2.17
C SER A 90 1.04 -15.58 -1.46
N LEU A 91 -0.19 -15.89 -1.06
CA LEU A 91 -0.55 -17.20 -0.49
C LEU A 91 -0.36 -18.33 -1.50
N LYS A 92 -0.70 -18.13 -2.77
CA LYS A 92 -0.41 -19.10 -3.85
C LYS A 92 1.09 -19.28 -4.08
N ALA A 93 1.88 -18.20 -4.08
CA ALA A 93 3.34 -18.27 -4.17
C ALA A 93 3.97 -18.97 -2.94
N SER A 94 3.33 -18.86 -1.78
CA SER A 94 3.75 -19.52 -0.53
C SER A 94 3.42 -21.02 -0.49
N SER A 95 2.67 -21.53 -1.46
CA SER A 95 2.39 -22.98 -1.60
C SER A 95 3.46 -23.73 -2.40
N VAL A 96 4.44 -23.03 -2.98
CA VAL A 96 5.75 -23.63 -3.25
C VAL A 96 6.46 -23.62 -1.91
N SER A 97 6.56 -24.81 -1.29
CA SER A 97 7.33 -25.02 -0.06
C SER A 97 8.59 -24.15 -0.10
N ASN A 98 8.74 -23.19 0.82
CA ASN A 98 10.02 -22.54 1.01
C ASN A 98 11.01 -23.66 1.37
N ASP A 99 11.77 -24.11 0.37
CA ASP A 99 12.74 -25.18 0.50
C ASP A 99 13.97 -24.61 1.20
N TYR A 100 13.80 -24.33 2.49
CA TYR A 100 14.86 -23.86 3.36
C TYR A 100 16.04 -24.84 3.35
N PHE A 101 15.76 -26.14 3.17
CA PHE A 101 16.78 -27.16 3.05
C PHE A 101 17.59 -27.01 1.75
N GLY A 102 16.94 -26.78 0.61
CA GLY A 102 17.58 -26.46 -0.66
C GLY A 102 18.40 -25.17 -0.61
N LEU A 103 17.89 -24.14 0.07
CA LEU A 103 18.62 -22.88 0.28
C LEU A 103 19.90 -23.11 1.11
N VAL A 104 19.80 -23.84 2.22
CA VAL A 104 20.95 -24.19 3.06
C VAL A 104 21.96 -25.01 2.26
N LYS A 105 21.51 -26.00 1.49
CA LYS A 105 22.39 -26.83 0.63
C LYS A 105 23.13 -25.97 -0.40
N LYS A 106 22.45 -24.98 -1.00
CA LYS A 106 23.05 -24.04 -1.97
C LYS A 106 24.10 -23.14 -1.31
N ILE A 107 23.83 -22.61 -0.12
CA ILE A 107 24.79 -21.81 0.64
C ILE A 107 26.02 -22.66 0.99
N CYS A 108 25.80 -23.86 1.56
CA CYS A 108 26.88 -24.77 1.94
C CYS A 108 27.77 -25.17 0.77
N SER A 109 27.18 -25.42 -0.41
CA SER A 109 27.94 -25.77 -1.62
C SER A 109 28.92 -24.68 -2.07
N ARG A 110 28.73 -23.43 -1.65
CA ARG A 110 29.55 -22.27 -2.06
C ARG A 110 30.54 -21.80 -1.01
N PHE A 111 30.63 -22.45 0.16
CA PHE A 111 31.60 -22.06 1.20
C PHE A 111 33.06 -22.13 0.72
N HIS A 112 33.38 -23.05 -0.18
CA HIS A 112 34.71 -23.14 -0.78
C HIS A 112 35.10 -21.84 -1.53
N LEU A 113 34.15 -21.12 -2.12
CA LEU A 113 34.42 -19.85 -2.80
C LEU A 113 34.82 -18.75 -1.80
N VAL A 114 34.16 -18.71 -0.64
CA VAL A 114 34.50 -17.77 0.44
C VAL A 114 35.87 -18.11 1.01
N ALA A 115 36.15 -19.40 1.25
CA ALA A 115 37.46 -19.87 1.70
C ALA A 115 38.57 -19.51 0.69
N ASN A 116 38.32 -19.68 -0.61
CA ASN A 116 39.26 -19.28 -1.66
C ASN A 116 39.47 -17.76 -1.67
N GLN A 117 38.41 -16.95 -1.57
CA GLN A 117 38.54 -15.50 -1.50
C GLN A 117 39.36 -15.06 -0.29
N LEU A 118 39.14 -15.65 0.89
CA LEU A 118 39.93 -15.36 2.08
C LEU A 118 41.41 -15.73 1.92
N LYS A 119 41.70 -16.91 1.34
CA LYS A 119 43.07 -17.32 1.01
C LYS A 119 43.75 -16.36 0.04
N THR A 120 43.09 -15.99 -1.06
CA THR A 120 43.66 -15.02 -2.01
C THR A 120 43.96 -13.66 -1.37
N ARG A 121 43.07 -13.16 -0.51
CA ARG A 121 43.30 -11.91 0.22
C ARG A 121 44.46 -12.01 1.20
N HIS A 122 44.64 -13.16 1.86
CA HIS A 122 45.76 -13.39 2.77
C HIS A 122 47.09 -13.50 2.01
N SER A 123 47.13 -14.23 0.89
CA SER A 123 48.33 -14.34 0.06
C SER A 123 48.77 -12.99 -0.51
N ASN A 124 47.82 -12.10 -0.84
CA ASN A 124 48.11 -10.74 -1.28
C ASN A 124 48.49 -9.77 -0.13
N ARG A 125 48.52 -10.24 1.12
CA ARG A 125 48.89 -9.45 2.30
C ARG A 125 50.35 -9.65 2.72
N GLU A 126 51.00 -10.71 2.23
CA GLU A 126 52.44 -10.92 2.39
C GLU A 126 53.19 -10.29 1.21
N SER A 127 53.38 -8.97 1.28
CA SER A 127 54.33 -8.16 0.50
C SER A 127 54.70 -6.91 1.30
#